data_AF-G4R674-F1
#
_entry.id   AF-G4R674-F1
#
_cell.length_a   1.000
_cell.length_b   1.000
_cell.length_c   1.000
_cell.angle_alpha   90.00
_cell.angle_beta   90.00
_cell.angle_gamma   90.00
#
_symmetry.space_group_name_H-M   'P 1'
#
loop_
_entity.id
_entity.type
_entity.pdbx_description
1 polymer ?
#
loop_
_entity_poly.entity_id
_entity_poly.type
_entity_poly.pdbx_seq_one_letter_code
_entity_poly.pdbx_strand_id
1 'polypeptide(L)' 'MRLSRWGIAFMQLGVLLLAIGLLPLVVMATLFPGASTLVPVLLSLSVAPLGGLCLISGFVMWAIGTVRR' A
#
# COMPACT_ATOMS: atom_id res chain seq x y z
N MET A 1 -0.99 23.13 9.67
CA MET A 1 -1.03 22.30 8.44
C MET A 1 -2.37 21.56 8.38
N ARG A 2 -3.13 21.63 7.27
CA ARG A 2 -4.50 21.07 7.19
C ARG A 2 -4.46 19.52 7.25
N LEU A 3 -5.38 18.92 8.03
CA LEU A 3 -5.55 17.47 8.21
C LEU A 3 -5.61 16.71 6.86
N SER A 4 -6.22 17.35 5.86
CA SER A 4 -6.36 16.80 4.50
C SER A 4 -5.03 16.56 3.77
N ARG A 5 -3.94 17.30 4.09
CA ARG A 5 -2.60 17.03 3.49
C ARG A 5 -1.93 15.79 4.09
N TRP A 6 -2.14 15.54 5.39
CA TRP A 6 -1.65 14.33 6.05
C TRP A 6 -2.38 13.08 5.55
N GLY A 7 -3.68 13.17 5.28
CA GLY A 7 -4.43 12.07 4.65
C GLY A 7 -3.88 11.68 3.29
N ILE A 8 -3.52 12.66 2.44
CA ILE A 8 -2.93 12.39 1.12
C ILE A 8 -1.55 11.73 1.25
N ALA A 9 -0.70 12.20 2.17
CA ALA A 9 0.61 11.59 2.42
C ALA A 9 0.48 10.14 2.89
N PHE A 10 -0.49 9.84 3.77
CA PHE A 10 -0.76 8.47 4.21
C PHE A 10 -1.29 7.57 3.08
N MET A 11 -2.15 8.09 2.19
CA MET A 11 -2.57 7.37 1.00
C MET A 11 -1.39 7.06 0.07
N GLN A 12 -0.51 8.03 -0.20
CA GLN A 12 0.68 7.83 -1.03
C GLN A 12 1.59 6.74 -0.44
N LEU A 13 1.80 6.78 0.87
CA LEU A 13 2.58 5.79 1.59
C LEU A 13 1.92 4.40 1.53
N GLY A 14 0.59 4.32 1.71
CA GLY A 14 -0.17 3.07 1.57
C GLY A 14 -0.10 2.46 0.17
N VAL A 15 -0.24 3.28 -0.88
CA VAL A 15 -0.08 2.85 -2.28
C VAL A 15 1.34 2.35 -2.54
N LEU A 16 2.35 3.06 -2.03
CA LEU A 16 3.75 2.70 -2.21
C LEU A 16 4.07 1.36 -1.53
N LEU A 17 3.57 1.14 -0.30
CA LEU A 17 3.71 -0.14 0.40
C LEU A 17 2.97 -1.27 -0.31
N LEU A 18 1.75 -1.04 -0.84
CA LEU A 18 1.04 -2.03 -1.64
C LEU A 18 1.80 -2.38 -2.92
N ALA A 19 2.37 -1.38 -3.60
CA ALA A 19 3.19 -1.60 -4.79
C ALA A 19 4.41 -2.46 -4.44
N ILE A 20 5.14 -2.13 -3.36
CA ILE A 20 6.30 -2.91 -2.92
C ILE A 20 5.89 -4.34 -2.51
N GLY A 21 4.72 -4.51 -1.89
CA GLY A 21 4.22 -5.81 -1.47
C GLY A 21 3.76 -6.70 -2.64
N LEU A 22 3.06 -6.15 -3.63
CA LEU A 22 2.37 -6.94 -4.67
C LEU A 22 3.14 -7.01 -6.00
N LEU A 23 3.84 -5.94 -6.38
CA LEU A 23 4.49 -5.82 -7.70
C LEU A 23 5.58 -6.90 -7.90
N PRO A 24 6.44 -7.23 -6.90
CA PRO A 24 7.42 -8.31 -7.04
C PRO A 24 6.77 -9.67 -7.26
N LEU A 25 5.62 -9.91 -6.63
CA LEU A 25 4.86 -11.14 -6.76
C LEU A 25 4.30 -11.30 -8.18
N VAL A 26 3.71 -10.22 -8.72
CA VAL A 26 3.18 -10.20 -10.10
C VAL A 26 4.30 -10.36 -11.13
N VAL A 27 5.44 -9.67 -10.95
CA VAL A 27 6.59 -9.75 -11.86
C VAL A 27 7.18 -11.16 -11.87
N MET A 28 7.36 -11.77 -10.69
CA MET A 28 7.88 -13.14 -10.60
C MET A 28 6.90 -14.15 -11.21
N ALA A 29 5.60 -14.01 -10.96
CA ALA A 29 4.59 -14.90 -11.53
C ALA A 29 4.49 -14.81 -13.07
N THR A 30 4.77 -13.65 -13.66
CA THR A 30 4.63 -13.41 -15.11
C THR A 30 5.91 -13.65 -15.90
N LEU A 31 7.06 -13.19 -15.38
CA LEU A 31 8.34 -13.28 -16.09
C LEU A 31 9.17 -14.51 -15.69
N PHE A 32 8.95 -15.06 -14.49
CA PHE A 32 9.75 -16.17 -13.95
C PHE A 32 8.89 -17.24 -13.25
N PRO A 33 7.91 -17.86 -13.94
CA PRO A 33 6.90 -18.74 -13.32
C PRO A 33 7.47 -20.02 -12.67
N GLY A 34 8.72 -20.39 -12.97
CA GLY A 34 9.42 -21.52 -12.34
C GLY A 34 10.38 -21.15 -11.22
N ALA A 35 10.55 -19.86 -10.91
CA ALA A 35 11.43 -19.40 -9.85
C ALA A 35 10.77 -19.51 -8.47
N SER A 36 11.58 -19.65 -7.42
CA SER A 36 11.09 -19.70 -6.04
C SER A 36 10.37 -18.39 -5.68
N THR A 37 9.09 -18.48 -5.34
CA THR A 37 8.23 -17.33 -4.96
C THR A 37 8.24 -17.03 -3.47
N LEU A 38 9.06 -17.72 -2.67
CA LEU A 38 9.09 -17.59 -1.21
C LEU A 38 9.33 -16.15 -0.74
N VAL A 39 10.32 -15.47 -1.32
CA VAL A 39 10.67 -14.09 -0.96
C VAL A 39 9.56 -13.08 -1.30
N PRO A 40 9.05 -13.01 -2.55
CA PRO A 40 7.97 -12.08 -2.87
C PRO A 40 6.67 -12.41 -2.12
N VAL A 41 6.38 -13.68 -1.82
CA VAL A 41 5.21 -14.06 -1.00
C VAL A 41 5.35 -13.54 0.44
N LEU A 42 6.51 -13.69 1.06
CA LEU A 42 6.75 -13.17 2.41
C LEU A 42 6.68 -11.63 2.46
N LEU A 43 7.18 -10.95 1.43
CA LEU A 43 7.03 -9.50 1.26
C LEU A 43 5.56 -9.11 1.11
N SER A 44 4.78 -9.81 0.28
CA SER A 44 3.34 -9.56 0.15
C SER A 44 2.62 -9.76 1.48
N LEU A 45 2.89 -10.84 2.21
CA LEU A 45 2.20 -11.16 3.47
C LEU A 45 2.52 -10.18 4.60
N SER A 46 3.66 -9.51 4.57
CA SER A 46 4.06 -8.54 5.61
C SER A 46 3.73 -7.11 5.21
N VAL A 47 4.12 -6.69 4.00
CA VAL A 47 4.06 -5.29 3.56
C VAL A 47 2.69 -4.93 2.98
N ALA A 48 2.00 -5.85 2.30
CA ALA A 48 0.70 -5.53 1.71
C ALA A 48 -0.40 -5.24 2.76
N PRO A 49 -0.52 -5.97 3.89
CA PRO A 49 -1.46 -5.61 4.96
C PRO A 49 -1.18 -4.22 5.56
N LEU A 50 0.10 -3.89 5.77
CA LEU A 50 0.50 -2.57 6.26
C LEU A 50 0.12 -1.46 5.26
N GLY A 51 0.37 -1.68 3.96
CA GLY A 51 -0.05 -0.76 2.91
C GLY A 51 -1.56 -0.55 2.87
N GLY A 52 -2.34 -1.63 3.03
CA GLY A 52 -3.79 -1.57 3.15
C GLY A 52 -4.27 -0.74 4.34
N LEU A 53 -3.70 -0.95 5.53
CA LEU A 53 -4.02 -0.17 6.73
C LEU A 53 -3.65 1.32 6.58
N CYS A 54 -2.50 1.62 5.96
CA CYS A 54 -2.10 3.00 5.65
C CYS A 54 -3.06 3.66 4.65
N LEU A 55 -3.53 2.93 3.65
CA LEU A 55 -4.51 3.44 2.69
C LEU A 55 -5.86 3.71 3.32
N ILE A 56 -6.37 2.79 4.15
CA ILE A 56 -7.64 2.95 4.86
C ILE A 56 -7.57 4.15 5.81
N SER A 57 -6.51 4.25 6.61
CA SER A 57 -6.33 5.36 7.55
C SER A 57 -6.17 6.72 6.83
N GLY A 58 -5.39 6.76 5.74
CA GLY A 58 -5.28 7.94 4.88
C GLY A 58 -6.62 8.35 4.27
N PHE A 59 -7.43 7.39 3.83
CA PHE A 59 -8.77 7.62 3.31
C PHE A 59 -9.74 8.19 4.35
N VAL A 60 -9.72 7.64 5.57
CA VAL A 60 -10.51 8.17 6.68
C VAL A 60 -10.09 9.60 7.01
N MET A 61 -8.79 9.88 7.13
CA MET A 61 -8.28 11.23 7.41
C MET A 61 -8.63 12.23 6.31
N TRP A 62 -8.55 11.82 5.05
CA TRP A 62 -8.92 12.63 3.90
C TRP A 62 -10.43 12.92 3.88
N ALA A 63 -11.28 11.90 4.07
CA ALA A 63 -12.73 12.05 4.13
C ALA A 63 -13.17 13.02 5.24
N ILE A 64 -12.66 12.83 6.47
CA ILE A 64 -12.95 13.73 7.60
C ILE A 64 -12.46 15.15 7.32
N GLY A 65 -11.25 15.28 6.76
CA GLY A 65 -10.65 16.57 6.41
C GLY A 65 -11.35 17.29 5.25
N THR A 66 -12.20 16.60 4.50
CA THR A 66 -13.01 17.16 3.39
C THR A 66 -14.41 17.53 3.87
N VAL A 67 -15.00 16.73 4.74
CA VAL A 67 -16.31 16.99 5.37
C VAL A 67 -16.28 18.13 6.39
N ARG A 68 -15.14 18.34 7.07
CA ARG A 68 -14.95 19.43 8.06
C ARG A 68 -14.39 20.74 7.46
N ARG A 69 -14.28 20.84 6.13
CA ARG A 69 -13.94 22.10 5.43
C ARG A 69 -15.21 22.83 5.02
#